data_AF-A0A2J8Q8L1-F1
#
_entry.id   AF-A0A2J8Q8L1-F1
#
_cell.length_a   1.000
_cell.length_b   1.000
_cell.length_c   1.000
_cell.angle_alpha   90.00
_cell.angle_beta   90.00
_cell.angle_gamma   90.00
#
_symmetry.space_group_name_H-M   'P 1'
#
loop_
_entity.id
_entity.type
_entity.pdbx_description
1 polymer ?
#
loop_
_entity_poly.entity_id
_entity_poly.type
_entity_poly.pdbx_seq_one_letter_code
_entity_poly.pdbx_strand_id
1 'polypeptide(L)'
;MAANVGSMFQYWKRFDLQQLQRELDATATVLANRQDESEQSRKRLIEQSREFKKNTPEIDALSKRSKEAEAAFLNVYKRLIDVPDPVPALDLGQQLQLKVQRLHDIETENQKLRETLEEYNKEFAEVKNQEVTIKALKEKIREYEQTLKNQAETIALEKEQKLQNDFAEKERKLQETQMSTTSKLEEAEHKVQSLQTALEKTRTELFDLKTKYDEETTAKADEIEMIMTDLERANQRAEVAQREAETLREQLSSANHSLQLASQIQKAPDVEQAIEVLTRSSLEVELAAKEREIAQLVEDVQRLQASLTKLRENSASQISQLEQQLSAKNSTLKQLEEKLKGQADYEEVKKELNILKSMEFAPSEGAGTQDAAKPLEVLLLEKNRSLQSENAALRISNSDLS
;
A
#
# COMPACT_ATOMS: atom_id res chain seq x y z
N MET A 1 -43.96 2.37 74.34
CA MET A 1 -43.01 1.49 73.63
C MET A 1 -43.55 0.07 73.71
N ALA A 2 -44.04 -0.50 72.60
CA ALA A 2 -44.48 -1.88 72.59
C ALA A 2 -43.24 -2.79 72.68
N ALA A 3 -43.22 -3.73 73.63
CA ALA A 3 -42.13 -4.70 73.73
C ALA A 3 -42.13 -5.62 72.51
N ASN A 4 -40.95 -5.98 72.00
CA ASN A 4 -40.79 -6.92 70.89
C ASN A 4 -41.32 -8.31 71.30
N VAL A 5 -41.98 -9.04 70.40
CA VAL A 5 -42.49 -10.41 70.64
C VAL A 5 -41.40 -11.31 71.20
N GLY A 6 -40.17 -11.21 70.69
CA GLY A 6 -39.02 -11.94 71.21
C GLY A 6 -38.65 -11.58 72.65
N SER A 7 -38.72 -10.29 73.04
CA SER A 7 -38.42 -9.89 74.41
C SER A 7 -39.55 -10.29 75.38
N MET A 8 -40.80 -10.24 74.92
CA MET A 8 -41.96 -10.73 75.70
C MET A 8 -41.89 -12.24 75.90
N PHE A 9 -41.53 -13.01 74.87
CA PHE A 9 -41.34 -14.46 74.97
C PHE A 9 -40.29 -14.81 76.03
N GLN A 10 -39.11 -14.16 75.98
CA GLN A 10 -38.04 -14.40 76.94
C GLN A 10 -38.44 -14.04 78.38
N TYR A 11 -39.21 -12.96 78.54
CA TYR A 11 -39.72 -12.56 79.85
C TYR A 11 -40.67 -13.61 80.44
N TRP A 12 -41.72 -14.01 79.70
CA TRP A 12 -42.71 -14.98 80.18
C TRP A 12 -42.13 -16.37 80.40
N LYS A 13 -41.17 -16.78 79.56
CA LYS A 13 -40.43 -18.03 79.76
C LYS A 13 -39.62 -18.03 81.05
N ARG A 14 -39.04 -16.89 81.43
CA ARG A 14 -38.31 -16.74 82.71
C ARG A 14 -39.25 -16.56 83.90
N PHE A 15 -40.41 -15.96 83.70
CA PHE A 15 -41.43 -15.78 84.73
C PHE A 15 -42.02 -17.12 85.19
N ASP A 16 -42.08 -18.12 84.30
CA ASP A 16 -42.56 -19.48 84.57
C ASP A 16 -43.92 -19.49 85.30
N LEU A 17 -44.95 -19.04 84.58
CA LEU A 17 -46.31 -18.95 85.12
C LEU A 17 -46.80 -20.30 85.65
N GLN A 18 -46.42 -21.42 85.02
CA GLN A 18 -46.82 -22.76 85.44
C GLN A 18 -46.19 -23.16 86.78
N GLN A 19 -44.93 -22.78 87.03
CA GLN A 19 -44.32 -22.96 88.35
C GLN A 19 -45.05 -22.10 89.39
N LEU A 20 -45.29 -20.82 89.10
CA LEU A 20 -46.00 -19.92 90.03
C LEU A 20 -47.42 -20.44 90.34
N GLN A 21 -48.16 -20.92 89.34
CA GLN A 21 -49.48 -21.52 89.52
C GLN A 21 -49.44 -22.74 90.44
N ARG A 22 -48.47 -23.65 90.26
CA ARG A 22 -48.28 -24.82 91.14
C ARG A 22 -47.94 -24.42 92.58
N GLU A 23 -47.10 -23.40 92.77
CA GLU A 23 -46.75 -22.89 94.10
C GLU A 23 -47.96 -22.23 94.80
N LEU A 24 -48.78 -21.49 94.05
CA LEU A 24 -50.00 -20.89 94.54
C LEU A 24 -51.07 -21.95 94.88
N ASP A 25 -51.23 -23.00 94.06
CA ASP A 25 -52.10 -24.15 94.32
C ASP A 25 -51.72 -24.86 95.63
N ALA A 26 -50.42 -25.14 95.80
CA ALA A 26 -49.92 -25.76 97.02
C ALA A 26 -50.19 -24.88 98.24
N THR A 27 -49.95 -23.57 98.12
CA THR A 27 -50.23 -22.59 99.18
C THR A 27 -51.72 -22.50 99.50
N ALA A 28 -52.59 -22.48 98.49
CA ALA A 28 -54.05 -22.46 98.65
C ALA A 28 -54.56 -23.73 99.35
N THR A 29 -54.00 -24.90 99.01
CA THR A 29 -54.33 -26.18 99.66
C THR A 29 -53.94 -26.17 101.14
N VAL A 30 -52.72 -25.71 101.46
CA VAL A 30 -52.28 -25.56 102.86
C VAL A 30 -53.13 -24.54 103.60
N LEU A 31 -53.52 -23.44 102.95
CA LEU A 31 -54.37 -22.41 103.54
C LEU A 31 -55.75 -22.94 103.87
N ALA A 32 -56.36 -23.73 102.99
CA ALA A 32 -57.65 -24.38 103.23
C ALA A 32 -57.58 -25.32 104.46
N ASN A 33 -56.55 -26.18 104.53
CA ASN A 33 -56.35 -27.06 105.69
C ASN A 33 -56.15 -26.26 106.99
N ARG A 34 -55.39 -25.16 106.94
CA ARG A 34 -55.17 -24.27 108.10
C ARG A 34 -56.43 -23.50 108.49
N GLN A 35 -57.26 -23.12 107.54
CA GLN A 35 -58.57 -22.50 107.82
C GLN A 35 -59.44 -23.47 108.63
N ASP A 36 -59.54 -24.74 108.20
CA ASP A 36 -60.31 -25.77 108.91
C ASP A 36 -59.78 -26.01 110.34
N GLU A 37 -58.46 -26.12 110.50
CA GLU A 37 -57.81 -26.27 111.82
C GLU A 37 -58.00 -25.03 112.71
N SER A 38 -57.88 -23.82 112.14
CA SER A 38 -58.08 -22.54 112.83
C SER A 38 -59.54 -22.37 113.28
N GLU A 39 -60.51 -22.79 112.46
CA GLU A 39 -61.92 -22.75 112.85
C GLU A 39 -62.26 -23.78 113.92
N GLN A 40 -61.69 -24.99 113.87
CA GLN A 40 -61.86 -25.99 114.92
C GLN A 40 -61.20 -25.56 116.24
N SER A 41 -59.97 -25.03 116.19
CA SER A 41 -59.25 -24.54 117.37
C SER A 41 -59.92 -23.31 117.97
N ARG A 42 -60.41 -22.37 117.15
CA ARG A 42 -61.23 -21.24 117.61
C ARG A 42 -62.51 -21.71 118.31
N LYS A 43 -63.22 -22.71 117.77
CA LYS A 43 -64.41 -23.30 118.41
C LYS A 43 -64.08 -23.87 119.79
N ARG A 44 -63.01 -24.69 119.90
CA ARG A 44 -62.53 -25.25 121.18
C ARG A 44 -62.11 -24.16 122.17
N LEU A 45 -61.43 -23.12 121.69
CA LEU A 45 -60.95 -22.01 122.53
C LEU A 45 -62.13 -21.16 123.03
N ILE A 46 -63.16 -20.94 122.22
CA ILE A 46 -64.42 -20.30 122.66
C ILE A 46 -65.12 -21.15 123.73
N GLU A 47 -65.19 -22.47 123.57
CA GLU A 47 -65.75 -23.39 124.58
C GLU A 47 -64.99 -23.31 125.91
N GLN A 48 -63.65 -23.34 125.88
CA GLN A 48 -62.81 -23.20 127.07
C GLN A 48 -62.91 -21.78 127.68
N SER A 49 -62.89 -20.71 126.89
CA SER A 49 -63.04 -19.33 127.38
C SER A 49 -64.40 -19.07 128.05
N ARG A 50 -65.46 -19.81 127.67
CA ARG A 50 -66.77 -19.78 128.35
C ARG A 50 -66.71 -20.38 129.76
N GLU A 51 -65.94 -21.44 129.98
CA GLU A 51 -65.71 -22.02 131.31
C GLU A 51 -64.95 -21.04 132.24
N PHE A 52 -64.06 -20.20 131.68
CA PHE A 52 -63.23 -19.26 132.43
C PHE A 52 -63.75 -17.81 132.51
N LYS A 53 -64.97 -17.51 132.02
CA LYS A 53 -65.59 -16.15 132.04
C LYS A 53 -64.66 -15.00 131.62
N LYS A 54 -63.74 -15.22 130.67
CA LYS A 54 -62.86 -14.17 130.14
C LYS A 54 -62.90 -14.16 128.62
N ASN A 55 -63.48 -13.10 128.06
CA ASN A 55 -63.52 -12.86 126.61
C ASN A 55 -62.26 -12.07 126.21
N THR A 56 -61.52 -12.52 125.19
CA THR A 56 -60.23 -11.95 124.76
C THR A 56 -60.34 -11.26 123.38
N PRO A 57 -60.59 -9.93 123.33
CA PRO A 57 -60.82 -9.19 122.06
C PRO A 57 -59.64 -9.19 121.08
N GLU A 58 -58.42 -9.43 121.55
CA GLU A 58 -57.22 -9.54 120.73
C GLU A 58 -57.25 -10.77 119.79
N ILE A 59 -57.85 -11.88 120.25
CA ILE A 59 -57.99 -13.12 119.47
C ILE A 59 -58.95 -12.91 118.28
N ASP A 60 -60.05 -12.18 118.49
CA ASP A 60 -61.00 -11.88 117.43
C ASP A 60 -60.43 -10.90 116.40
N ALA A 61 -59.65 -9.89 116.84
CA ALA A 61 -58.96 -8.97 115.93
C ALA A 61 -57.93 -9.69 115.06
N LEU A 62 -57.14 -10.60 115.63
CA LEU A 62 -56.18 -11.43 114.90
C LEU A 62 -56.87 -12.37 113.92
N SER A 63 -57.98 -13.01 114.33
CA SER A 63 -58.78 -13.89 113.47
C SER A 63 -59.37 -13.13 112.28
N LYS A 64 -59.91 -11.92 112.51
CA LYS A 64 -60.44 -11.07 111.44
C LYS A 64 -59.36 -10.69 110.43
N ARG A 65 -58.17 -10.27 110.90
CA ARG A 65 -57.02 -9.95 110.03
C ARG A 65 -56.55 -11.16 109.22
N SER A 66 -56.54 -12.36 109.81
CA SER A 66 -56.20 -13.61 109.09
C SER A 66 -57.20 -13.89 107.98
N LYS A 67 -58.51 -13.83 108.28
CA LYS A 67 -59.57 -14.06 107.30
C LYS A 67 -59.54 -13.06 106.14
N GLU A 68 -59.24 -11.79 106.42
CA GLU A 68 -59.08 -10.76 105.38
C GLU A 68 -57.85 -11.02 104.50
N ALA A 69 -56.71 -11.40 105.09
CA ALA A 69 -55.50 -11.75 104.34
C ALA A 69 -55.70 -13.01 103.48
N GLU A 70 -56.36 -14.03 104.02
CA GLU A 70 -56.73 -15.27 103.32
C GLU A 70 -57.69 -14.98 102.16
N ALA A 71 -58.72 -14.17 102.39
CA ALA A 71 -59.67 -13.78 101.35
C ALA A 71 -58.98 -12.99 100.23
N ALA A 72 -58.04 -12.09 100.57
CA ALA A 72 -57.25 -11.35 99.59
C ALA A 72 -56.35 -12.28 98.76
N PHE A 73 -55.66 -13.23 99.40
CA PHE A 73 -54.87 -14.24 98.71
C PHE A 73 -55.73 -15.08 97.75
N LEU A 74 -56.86 -15.62 98.24
CA LEU A 74 -57.75 -16.46 97.42
C LEU A 74 -58.36 -15.70 96.23
N ASN A 75 -58.59 -14.39 96.36
CA ASN A 75 -59.05 -13.55 95.24
C ASN A 75 -57.98 -13.43 94.15
N VAL A 76 -56.72 -13.19 94.52
CA VAL A 76 -55.61 -13.14 93.55
C VAL A 76 -55.36 -14.52 92.94
N TYR A 77 -55.35 -15.57 93.75
CA TYR A 77 -55.17 -16.95 93.34
C TYR A 77 -56.21 -17.37 92.27
N LYS A 78 -57.52 -17.17 92.55
CA LYS A 78 -58.61 -17.50 91.61
C LYS A 78 -58.45 -16.83 90.25
N ARG A 79 -57.83 -15.65 90.21
CA ARG A 79 -57.59 -14.93 88.94
C ARG A 79 -56.37 -15.45 88.18
N LEU A 80 -55.38 -16.00 88.88
CA LEU A 80 -54.11 -16.43 88.28
C LEU A 80 -54.09 -17.91 87.90
N ILE A 81 -54.86 -18.75 88.58
CA ILE A 81 -54.78 -20.20 88.39
C ILE A 81 -55.30 -20.65 87.01
N ASP A 82 -56.34 -19.99 86.51
CA ASP A 82 -56.96 -20.33 85.22
C ASP A 82 -56.32 -19.59 84.03
N VAL A 83 -55.28 -18.79 84.26
CA VAL A 83 -54.62 -18.03 83.18
C VAL A 83 -53.80 -18.99 82.31
N PRO A 84 -54.08 -19.10 81.01
CA PRO A 84 -53.28 -19.95 80.13
C PRO A 84 -51.87 -19.38 79.99
N ASP A 85 -50.89 -20.28 79.89
CA ASP A 85 -49.49 -19.90 79.67
C ASP A 85 -49.34 -19.17 78.32
N PRO A 86 -48.86 -17.91 78.30
CA PRO A 86 -48.66 -17.16 77.05
C PRO A 86 -47.42 -17.61 76.25
N VAL A 87 -46.51 -18.40 76.85
CA VAL A 87 -45.24 -18.80 76.22
C VAL A 87 -45.42 -19.52 74.88
N PRO A 88 -46.34 -20.49 74.70
CA PRO A 88 -46.54 -21.15 73.40
C PRO A 88 -47.03 -20.23 72.29
N ALA A 89 -47.93 -19.29 72.61
CA ALA A 89 -48.44 -18.32 71.64
C ALA A 89 -47.35 -17.31 71.23
N LEU A 90 -46.52 -16.89 72.20
CA LEU A 90 -45.39 -16.00 71.95
C LEU A 90 -44.26 -16.69 71.16
N ASP A 91 -44.00 -17.98 71.38
CA ASP A 91 -43.05 -18.77 70.58
C ASP A 91 -43.50 -18.84 69.11
N LEU A 92 -44.77 -19.20 68.87
CA LEU A 92 -45.32 -19.23 67.51
C LEU A 92 -45.25 -17.85 66.86
N GLY A 93 -45.59 -16.78 67.60
CA GLY A 93 -45.46 -15.41 67.11
C GLY A 93 -44.03 -15.04 66.72
N GLN A 94 -43.04 -15.42 67.53
CA GLN A 94 -41.62 -15.22 67.23
C GLN A 94 -41.18 -16.00 65.99
N GLN A 95 -41.60 -17.27 65.86
CA GLN A 95 -41.28 -18.10 64.69
C GLN A 95 -41.90 -17.54 63.41
N LEU A 96 -43.14 -17.07 63.47
CA LEU A 96 -43.80 -16.41 62.34
C LEU A 96 -43.10 -15.11 61.95
N GLN A 97 -42.68 -14.31 62.93
CA GLN A 97 -41.92 -13.08 62.68
C GLN A 97 -40.61 -13.36 61.92
N LEU A 98 -39.87 -14.40 62.31
CA LEU A 98 -38.64 -14.82 61.60
C LEU A 98 -38.94 -15.33 60.19
N LYS A 99 -40.03 -16.09 60.00
CA LYS A 99 -40.45 -16.55 58.67
C LYS A 99 -40.83 -15.39 57.76
N VAL A 100 -41.52 -14.38 58.27
CA VAL A 100 -41.89 -13.18 57.51
C VAL A 100 -40.65 -12.38 57.10
N GLN A 101 -39.67 -12.21 57.99
CA GLN A 101 -38.40 -11.57 57.65
C GLN A 101 -37.70 -12.33 56.51
N ARG A 102 -37.57 -13.66 56.63
CA ARG A 102 -36.95 -14.48 55.59
C ARG A 102 -37.71 -14.42 54.26
N LEU A 103 -39.04 -14.38 54.29
CA LEU A 103 -39.85 -14.22 53.08
C LEU A 103 -39.56 -12.88 52.39
N HIS A 104 -39.48 -11.80 53.16
CA HIS A 104 -39.14 -10.49 52.63
C HIS A 104 -37.74 -10.48 52.00
N ASP A 105 -36.75 -11.08 52.66
CA ASP A 105 -35.40 -11.20 52.11
C ASP A 105 -35.42 -11.95 50.76
N ILE A 106 -36.11 -13.08 50.68
CA ILE A 106 -36.26 -13.87 49.44
C ILE A 106 -37.01 -13.08 48.35
N GLU A 107 -38.06 -12.34 48.70
CA GLU A 107 -38.81 -11.50 47.76
C GLU A 107 -37.91 -10.40 47.17
N THR A 108 -37.10 -9.74 47.99
CA THR A 108 -36.16 -8.72 47.51
C THR A 108 -35.06 -9.32 46.63
N GLU A 109 -34.54 -10.51 46.97
CA GLU A 109 -33.58 -11.22 46.13
C GLU A 109 -34.22 -11.64 44.80
N ASN A 110 -35.44 -12.15 44.81
CA ASN A 110 -36.15 -12.53 43.58
C ASN A 110 -36.39 -11.33 42.68
N GLN A 111 -36.73 -10.17 43.26
CA GLN A 111 -36.88 -8.94 42.49
C GLN A 111 -35.56 -8.53 41.83
N LYS A 112 -34.45 -8.49 42.58
CA LYS A 112 -33.13 -8.16 42.04
C LYS A 112 -32.72 -9.12 40.92
N LEU A 113 -32.98 -10.43 41.09
CA LEU A 113 -32.69 -11.43 40.06
C LEU A 113 -33.52 -11.24 38.79
N ARG A 114 -34.76 -10.75 38.90
CA ARG A 114 -35.58 -10.42 37.72
C ARG A 114 -35.06 -9.19 37.01
N GLU A 115 -34.68 -8.16 37.75
CA GLU A 115 -34.10 -6.93 37.21
C GLU A 115 -32.80 -7.22 36.44
N THR A 116 -31.88 -8.01 37.02
CA THR A 116 -30.63 -8.41 36.34
C THR A 116 -30.87 -9.27 35.10
N LEU A 117 -31.87 -10.18 35.14
CA LEU A 117 -32.26 -10.94 33.95
C LEU A 117 -32.85 -10.04 32.85
N GLU A 118 -33.62 -9.00 33.20
CA GLU A 118 -34.14 -8.06 32.23
C GLU A 118 -33.02 -7.23 31.58
N GLU A 119 -32.03 -6.80 32.38
CA GLU A 119 -30.82 -6.11 31.89
C GLU A 119 -30.02 -6.98 30.93
N TYR A 120 -29.71 -8.23 31.30
CA TYR A 120 -29.02 -9.15 30.40
C TYR A 120 -29.79 -9.43 29.11
N ASN A 121 -31.11 -9.52 29.16
CA ASN A 121 -31.92 -9.67 27.95
C ASN A 121 -31.85 -8.43 27.05
N LYS A 122 -31.78 -7.22 27.63
CA LYS A 122 -31.58 -5.96 26.87
C LYS A 122 -30.20 -5.94 26.21
N GLU A 123 -29.15 -6.22 26.96
CA GLU A 123 -27.78 -6.30 26.43
C GLU A 123 -27.67 -7.35 25.31
N PHE A 124 -28.29 -8.51 25.49
CA PHE A 124 -28.31 -9.56 24.46
C PHE A 124 -29.00 -9.09 23.17
N ALA A 125 -30.12 -8.35 23.28
CA ALA A 125 -30.80 -7.78 22.14
C ALA A 125 -29.94 -6.72 21.40
N GLU A 126 -29.20 -5.89 22.15
CA GLU A 126 -28.27 -4.92 21.58
C GLU A 126 -27.11 -5.60 20.85
N VAL A 127 -26.48 -6.61 21.46
CA VAL A 127 -25.40 -7.40 20.83
C VAL A 127 -25.89 -8.07 19.55
N LYS A 128 -27.10 -8.63 19.55
CA LYS A 128 -27.70 -9.24 18.35
C LYS A 128 -27.95 -8.21 17.25
N ASN A 129 -28.34 -6.98 17.59
CA ASN A 129 -28.50 -5.88 16.63
C ASN A 129 -27.14 -5.45 16.06
N GLN A 130 -26.11 -5.33 16.91
CA GLN A 130 -24.75 -5.04 16.47
C GLN A 130 -24.23 -6.12 15.50
N GLU A 131 -24.55 -7.39 15.71
CA GLU A 131 -24.17 -8.48 14.79
C GLU A 131 -24.76 -8.27 13.38
N VAL A 132 -26.00 -7.79 13.27
CA VAL A 132 -26.63 -7.45 11.99
C VAL A 132 -25.89 -6.28 11.33
N THR A 133 -25.56 -5.24 12.09
CA THR A 133 -24.80 -4.08 11.59
C THR A 133 -23.41 -4.50 11.10
N ILE A 134 -22.72 -5.35 11.85
CA ILE A 134 -21.41 -5.89 11.47
C ILE A 134 -21.51 -6.71 10.17
N LYS A 135 -22.55 -7.54 10.02
CA LYS A 135 -22.78 -8.30 8.78
C LYS A 135 -23.00 -7.37 7.58
N ALA A 136 -23.81 -6.32 7.73
CA ALA A 136 -24.04 -5.34 6.67
C ALA A 136 -22.76 -4.57 6.29
N LEU A 137 -21.96 -4.16 7.28
CA LEU A 137 -20.68 -3.48 7.04
C LEU A 137 -19.65 -4.40 6.36
N LYS A 138 -19.57 -5.67 6.79
CA LYS A 138 -18.70 -6.66 6.14
C LYS A 138 -19.07 -6.90 4.68
N GLU A 139 -20.36 -6.96 4.37
CA GLU A 139 -20.83 -7.13 2.99
C GLU A 139 -20.50 -5.91 2.13
N LYS A 140 -20.70 -4.70 2.68
CA LYS A 140 -20.31 -3.45 2.01
C LYS A 140 -18.80 -3.37 1.73
N ILE A 141 -17.96 -3.85 2.65
CA ILE A 141 -16.51 -3.93 2.44
C ILE A 141 -16.20 -4.90 1.28
N ARG A 142 -16.83 -6.08 1.25
CA ARG A 142 -16.65 -7.05 0.14
C ARG A 142 -17.07 -6.47 -1.20
N GLU A 143 -18.18 -5.72 -1.26
CA GLU A 143 -18.64 -5.05 -2.48
C GLU A 143 -17.62 -4.01 -2.96
N TYR A 144 -17.05 -3.21 -2.05
CA TYR A 144 -16.00 -2.24 -2.41
C TYR A 144 -14.72 -2.93 -2.86
N GLU A 145 -14.27 -3.98 -2.17
CA GLU A 145 -13.09 -4.75 -2.55
C GLU A 145 -13.27 -5.39 -3.93
N GLN A 146 -14.43 -5.97 -4.21
CA GLN A 146 -14.75 -6.56 -5.51
C GLN A 146 -14.80 -5.50 -6.61
N THR A 147 -15.39 -4.35 -6.33
CA THR A 147 -15.46 -3.23 -7.29
C THR A 147 -14.06 -2.70 -7.62
N LEU A 148 -13.22 -2.52 -6.60
CA LEU A 148 -11.84 -2.05 -6.77
C LEU A 148 -11.00 -3.06 -7.55
N LYS A 149 -11.17 -4.36 -7.27
CA LYS A 149 -10.53 -5.45 -8.01
C LYS A 149 -10.94 -5.44 -9.48
N ASN A 150 -12.24 -5.35 -9.78
CA ASN A 150 -12.75 -5.30 -11.15
C ASN A 150 -12.24 -4.07 -11.91
N GLN A 151 -12.16 -2.90 -11.25
CA GLN A 151 -11.59 -1.69 -11.84
C GLN A 151 -10.11 -1.84 -12.14
N ALA A 152 -9.33 -2.41 -11.21
CA ALA A 152 -7.91 -2.67 -11.41
C ALA A 152 -7.67 -3.65 -12.57
N GLU A 153 -8.48 -4.72 -12.66
CA GLU A 153 -8.43 -5.69 -13.75
C GLU A 153 -8.79 -5.05 -15.11
N THR A 154 -9.82 -4.20 -15.14
CA THR A 154 -10.19 -3.46 -16.35
C THR A 154 -9.07 -2.53 -16.81
N ILE A 155 -8.48 -1.75 -15.90
CA ILE A 155 -7.36 -0.85 -16.21
C ILE A 155 -6.12 -1.64 -16.68
N ALA A 156 -5.86 -2.80 -16.07
CA ALA A 156 -4.76 -3.67 -16.48
C ALA A 156 -4.97 -4.20 -17.91
N LEU A 157 -6.17 -4.71 -18.21
CA LEU A 157 -6.53 -5.20 -19.55
C LEU A 157 -6.46 -4.10 -20.61
N GLU A 158 -6.95 -2.89 -20.31
CA GLU A 158 -6.86 -1.74 -21.22
C GLU A 158 -5.40 -1.34 -21.49
N LYS A 159 -4.54 -1.36 -20.46
CA LYS A 159 -3.10 -1.08 -20.63
C LYS A 159 -2.40 -2.17 -21.44
N GLU A 160 -2.72 -3.43 -21.18
CA GLU A 160 -2.19 -4.56 -21.94
C GLU A 160 -2.57 -4.45 -23.42
N GLN A 161 -3.83 -4.16 -23.70
CA GLN A 161 -4.32 -3.98 -25.07
C GLN A 161 -3.66 -2.78 -25.77
N LYS A 162 -3.46 -1.66 -25.07
CA LYS A 162 -2.72 -0.51 -25.61
C LYS A 162 -1.28 -0.86 -25.94
N LEU A 163 -0.57 -1.54 -25.03
CA LEU A 163 0.80 -1.98 -25.27
C LEU A 163 0.86 -2.95 -26.45
N GLN A 164 -0.08 -3.90 -26.54
CA GLN A 164 -0.16 -4.83 -27.67
C GLN A 164 -0.35 -4.10 -29.00
N ASN A 165 -1.22 -3.09 -29.05
CA ASN A 165 -1.42 -2.27 -30.24
C ASN A 165 -0.17 -1.46 -30.60
N ASP A 166 0.49 -0.84 -29.61
CA ASP A 166 1.73 -0.07 -29.81
C ASP A 166 2.87 -0.97 -30.34
N PHE A 167 2.99 -2.19 -29.82
CA PHE A 167 3.97 -3.17 -30.32
C PHE A 167 3.63 -3.63 -31.73
N ALA A 168 2.36 -3.92 -32.03
CA ALA A 168 1.94 -4.29 -33.38
C ALA A 168 2.18 -3.16 -34.40
N GLU A 169 1.96 -1.89 -34.02
CA GLU A 169 2.23 -0.75 -34.90
C GLU A 169 3.74 -0.56 -35.12
N LYS A 170 4.56 -0.72 -34.07
CA LYS A 170 6.02 -0.68 -34.19
C LYS A 170 6.55 -1.80 -35.07
N GLU A 171 6.03 -3.02 -34.91
CA GLU A 171 6.37 -4.17 -35.75
C GLU A 171 6.02 -3.90 -37.20
N ARG A 172 4.81 -3.37 -37.48
CA ARG A 172 4.41 -2.99 -38.83
C ARG A 172 5.33 -1.95 -39.45
N LYS A 173 5.67 -0.89 -38.71
CA LYS A 173 6.61 0.16 -39.17
C LYS A 173 8.00 -0.42 -39.45
N LEU A 174 8.51 -1.27 -38.56
CA LEU A 174 9.78 -1.95 -38.77
C LEU A 174 9.74 -2.80 -40.04
N GLN A 175 8.67 -3.57 -40.24
CA GLN A 175 8.49 -4.39 -41.43
C GLN A 175 8.40 -3.54 -42.71
N GLU A 176 7.65 -2.43 -42.70
CA GLU A 176 7.58 -1.48 -43.81
C GLU A 176 8.97 -0.89 -44.13
N THR A 177 9.73 -0.47 -43.12
CA THR A 177 11.10 0.05 -43.32
C THR A 177 12.04 -1.02 -43.85
N GLN A 178 11.96 -2.25 -43.32
CA GLN A 178 12.75 -3.37 -43.78
C GLN A 178 12.48 -3.64 -45.26
N MET A 179 11.21 -3.77 -45.66
CA MET A 179 10.81 -3.97 -47.06
C MET A 179 11.32 -2.84 -47.97
N SER A 180 11.20 -1.57 -47.53
CA SER A 180 11.72 -0.43 -48.27
C SER A 180 13.23 -0.47 -48.44
N THR A 181 13.97 -0.84 -47.38
CA THR A 181 15.43 -0.97 -47.45
C THR A 181 15.87 -2.14 -48.32
N THR A 182 15.17 -3.28 -48.26
CA THR A 182 15.44 -4.45 -49.10
C THR A 182 15.21 -4.11 -50.57
N SER A 183 14.10 -3.46 -50.91
CA SER A 183 13.83 -3.03 -52.30
C SER A 183 14.88 -2.03 -52.83
N LYS A 184 15.30 -1.06 -52.01
CA LYS A 184 16.40 -0.14 -52.40
C LYS A 184 17.74 -0.86 -52.57
N LEU A 185 17.99 -1.87 -51.75
CA LEU A 185 19.21 -2.69 -51.87
C LEU A 185 19.17 -3.49 -53.17
N GLU A 186 18.06 -4.15 -53.48
CA GLU A 186 17.85 -4.89 -54.74
C GLU A 186 18.03 -3.99 -55.97
N GLU A 187 17.46 -2.78 -55.96
CA GLU A 187 17.64 -1.79 -57.03
C GLU A 187 19.11 -1.37 -57.19
N ALA A 188 19.81 -1.13 -56.07
CA ALA A 188 21.23 -0.77 -56.09
C ALA A 188 22.10 -1.93 -56.62
N GLU A 189 21.83 -3.16 -56.18
CA GLU A 189 22.50 -4.37 -56.66
C GLU A 189 22.29 -4.56 -58.16
N HIS A 190 21.05 -4.42 -58.66
CA HIS A 190 20.75 -4.49 -60.09
C HIS A 190 21.50 -3.40 -60.88
N LYS A 191 21.59 -2.18 -60.35
CA LYS A 191 22.33 -1.08 -60.98
C LYS A 191 23.83 -1.36 -61.03
N VAL A 192 24.40 -1.90 -59.94
CA VAL A 192 25.81 -2.34 -59.91
C VAL A 192 26.06 -3.42 -60.95
N GLN A 193 25.20 -4.44 -61.04
CA GLN A 193 25.33 -5.52 -62.01
C GLN A 193 25.22 -5.01 -63.46
N SER A 194 24.31 -4.07 -63.70
CA SER A 194 24.16 -3.40 -65.01
C SER A 194 25.41 -2.61 -65.38
N LEU A 195 25.97 -1.84 -64.43
CA LEU A 195 27.21 -1.08 -64.64
C LEU A 195 28.42 -1.99 -64.84
N GLN A 196 28.54 -3.09 -64.10
CA GLN A 196 29.58 -4.10 -64.29
C GLN A 196 29.50 -4.71 -65.70
N THR A 197 28.30 -5.05 -66.16
CA THR A 197 28.09 -5.59 -67.51
C THR A 197 28.45 -4.57 -68.58
N ALA A 198 28.06 -3.30 -68.40
CA ALA A 198 28.42 -2.22 -69.32
C ALA A 198 29.93 -1.95 -69.35
N LEU A 199 30.59 -1.97 -68.19
CA LEU A 199 32.05 -1.84 -68.06
C LEU A 199 32.77 -2.98 -68.79
N GLU A 200 32.30 -4.21 -68.63
CA GLU A 200 32.91 -5.36 -69.30
C GLU A 200 32.73 -5.25 -70.82
N LYS A 201 31.55 -4.82 -71.28
CA LYS A 201 31.29 -4.55 -72.70
C LYS A 201 32.22 -3.46 -73.25
N THR A 202 32.36 -2.31 -72.58
CA THR A 202 33.26 -1.24 -73.06
C THR A 202 34.72 -1.67 -73.05
N ARG A 203 35.15 -2.48 -72.07
CA ARG A 203 36.49 -3.10 -72.07
C ARG A 203 36.71 -4.00 -73.28
N THR A 204 35.74 -4.85 -73.62
CA THR A 204 35.84 -5.71 -74.81
C THR A 204 35.90 -4.89 -76.10
N GLU A 205 35.06 -3.85 -76.23
CA GLU A 205 35.08 -2.95 -77.40
C GLU A 205 36.40 -2.18 -77.51
N LEU A 206 36.96 -1.72 -76.40
CA LEU A 206 38.28 -1.07 -76.35
C LEU A 206 39.39 -2.01 -76.78
N PHE A 207 39.34 -3.27 -76.33
CA PHE A 207 40.30 -4.30 -76.72
C PHE A 207 40.23 -4.56 -78.23
N ASP A 208 39.04 -4.77 -78.78
CA ASP A 208 38.84 -4.99 -80.22
C ASP A 208 39.31 -3.81 -81.06
N LEU A 209 39.03 -2.57 -80.62
CA LEU A 209 39.51 -1.36 -81.29
C LEU A 209 41.02 -1.24 -81.24
N LYS A 210 41.64 -1.59 -80.10
CA LYS A 210 43.10 -1.61 -79.96
C LYS A 210 43.73 -2.63 -80.90
N THR A 211 43.16 -3.84 -81.00
CA THR A 211 43.61 -4.85 -81.97
C THR A 211 43.52 -4.35 -83.40
N LYS A 212 42.39 -3.77 -83.81
CA LYS A 212 42.23 -3.20 -85.16
C LYS A 212 43.20 -2.06 -85.45
N TYR A 213 43.45 -1.19 -84.45
CA TYR A 213 44.42 -0.11 -84.60
C TYR A 213 45.85 -0.66 -84.77
N ASP A 214 46.21 -1.69 -84.01
CA ASP A 214 47.52 -2.35 -84.14
C ASP A 214 47.66 -3.07 -85.50
N GLU A 215 46.58 -3.68 -86.03
CA GLU A 215 46.51 -4.22 -87.39
C GLU A 215 46.63 -3.13 -88.48
N GLU A 216 45.94 -2.00 -88.34
CA GLU A 216 46.00 -0.88 -89.29
C GLU A 216 47.40 -0.24 -89.29
N THR A 217 48.00 -0.05 -88.10
CA THR A 217 49.35 0.53 -87.99
C THR A 217 50.42 -0.38 -88.57
N THR A 218 50.30 -1.70 -88.39
CA THR A 218 51.18 -2.67 -89.06
C THR A 218 50.97 -2.68 -90.57
N ALA A 219 49.73 -2.71 -91.06
CA ALA A 219 49.45 -2.61 -92.50
C ALA A 219 49.96 -1.30 -93.12
N LYS A 220 49.87 -0.17 -92.41
CA LYS A 220 50.44 1.12 -92.84
C LYS A 220 51.95 1.11 -92.87
N ALA A 221 52.61 0.46 -91.90
CA ALA A 221 54.06 0.29 -91.93
C ALA A 221 54.49 -0.52 -93.16
N ASP A 222 53.79 -1.61 -93.47
CA ASP A 222 54.03 -2.44 -94.66
C ASP A 222 53.80 -1.65 -95.96
N GLU A 223 52.75 -0.82 -96.03
CA GLU A 223 52.47 0.06 -97.17
C GLU A 223 53.59 1.10 -97.37
N ILE A 224 54.07 1.71 -96.28
CA ILE A 224 55.20 2.66 -96.31
C ILE A 224 56.47 1.95 -96.78
N GLU A 225 56.75 0.74 -96.29
CA GLU A 225 57.90 -0.06 -96.74
C GLU A 225 57.81 -0.34 -98.25
N MET A 226 56.63 -0.74 -98.73
CA MET A 226 56.41 -0.95 -100.17
C MET A 226 56.63 0.34 -100.97
N ILE A 227 56.07 1.48 -100.55
CA ILE A 227 56.28 2.78 -101.20
C ILE A 227 57.76 3.18 -101.17
N MET A 228 58.45 2.95 -100.05
CA MET A 228 59.89 3.20 -99.94
C MET A 228 60.69 2.36 -100.94
N THR A 229 60.38 1.07 -101.09
CA THR A 229 61.06 0.21 -102.08
C THR A 229 60.78 0.65 -103.52
N ASP A 230 59.55 1.08 -103.81
CA ASP A 230 59.19 1.60 -105.13
C ASP A 230 59.85 2.97 -105.39
N LEU A 231 59.92 3.83 -104.38
CA LEU A 231 60.64 5.09 -104.42
C LEU A 231 62.14 4.87 -104.63
N GLU A 232 62.74 3.89 -103.96
CA GLU A 232 64.15 3.54 -104.12
C GLU A 232 64.41 3.01 -105.54
N ARG A 233 63.52 2.15 -106.07
CA ARG A 233 63.59 1.69 -107.46
C ARG A 233 63.39 2.84 -108.46
N ALA A 234 62.46 3.76 -108.20
CA ALA A 234 62.24 4.93 -109.02
C ALA A 234 63.44 5.88 -108.98
N ASN A 235 64.05 6.08 -107.81
CA ASN A 235 65.29 6.84 -107.64
C ASN A 235 66.45 6.18 -108.39
N GLN A 236 66.62 4.86 -108.31
CA GLN A 236 67.63 4.13 -109.10
C GLN A 236 67.40 4.31 -110.61
N ARG A 237 66.15 4.22 -111.08
CA ARG A 237 65.81 4.50 -112.49
C ARG A 237 66.09 5.96 -112.85
N ALA A 238 65.73 6.91 -111.99
CA ALA A 238 65.98 8.33 -112.19
C ALA A 238 67.49 8.62 -112.20
N GLU A 239 68.28 7.94 -111.37
CA GLU A 239 69.74 8.03 -111.35
C GLU A 239 70.35 7.47 -112.63
N VAL A 240 69.86 6.33 -113.14
CA VAL A 240 70.27 5.80 -114.45
C VAL A 240 69.89 6.76 -115.57
N ALA A 241 68.64 7.24 -115.60
CA ALA A 241 68.18 8.22 -116.58
C ALA A 241 68.93 9.55 -116.47
N GLN A 242 69.33 9.95 -115.25
CA GLN A 242 70.15 11.14 -115.02
C GLN A 242 71.57 10.92 -115.52
N ARG A 243 72.18 9.76 -115.31
CA ARG A 243 73.47 9.40 -115.92
C ARG A 243 73.37 9.42 -117.44
N GLU A 244 72.31 8.86 -118.02
CA GLU A 244 72.05 8.92 -119.47
C GLU A 244 71.85 10.37 -119.92
N ALA A 245 71.06 11.17 -119.20
CA ALA A 245 70.85 12.58 -119.47
C ALA A 245 72.13 13.40 -119.28
N GLU A 246 73.02 13.02 -118.37
CA GLU A 246 74.36 13.58 -118.15
C GLU A 246 75.30 13.20 -119.29
N THR A 247 75.29 11.96 -119.77
CA THR A 247 76.05 11.58 -120.98
C THR A 247 75.50 12.29 -122.22
N LEU A 248 74.18 12.43 -122.35
CA LEU A 248 73.54 13.24 -123.38
C LEU A 248 73.80 14.73 -123.17
N ARG A 249 73.95 15.22 -121.93
CA ARG A 249 74.39 16.58 -121.59
C ARG A 249 75.86 16.78 -121.83
N GLU A 250 76.71 15.77 -121.72
CA GLU A 250 78.12 15.81 -122.09
C GLU A 250 78.24 15.83 -123.61
N GLN A 251 77.40 15.07 -124.33
CA GLN A 251 77.24 15.16 -125.78
C GLN A 251 76.65 16.53 -126.19
N LEU A 252 75.62 17.02 -125.50
CA LEU A 252 75.05 18.36 -125.70
C LEU A 252 75.97 19.46 -125.19
N SER A 253 76.89 19.21 -124.26
CA SER A 253 77.92 20.14 -123.77
C SER A 253 79.07 20.20 -124.76
N SER A 254 79.39 19.10 -125.42
CA SER A 254 80.24 19.11 -126.61
C SER A 254 79.59 19.88 -127.78
N ALA A 255 78.26 19.91 -127.86
CA ALA A 255 77.48 20.69 -128.82
C ALA A 255 77.06 22.11 -128.34
N ASN A 256 77.10 22.40 -127.04
CA ASN A 256 76.74 23.69 -126.41
C ASN A 256 77.97 24.48 -125.97
N HIS A 257 79.18 23.90 -126.01
CA HIS A 257 80.41 24.70 -126.15
C HIS A 257 80.43 25.47 -127.49
N SER A 258 79.53 25.09 -128.42
CA SER A 258 79.21 25.81 -129.65
C SER A 258 78.08 26.84 -129.52
N LEU A 259 77.39 26.93 -128.37
CA LEU A 259 76.36 27.94 -128.13
C LEU A 259 76.43 28.49 -126.70
N GLN A 260 77.26 29.51 -126.59
CA GLN A 260 77.32 30.52 -125.54
C GLN A 260 75.97 30.86 -124.85
N LEU A 261 76.10 31.21 -123.56
CA LEU A 261 75.36 32.27 -122.84
C LEU A 261 73.82 32.16 -122.73
N ALA A 262 73.30 31.91 -121.51
CA ALA A 262 72.45 32.85 -120.74
C ALA A 262 71.65 32.18 -119.57
N SER A 263 71.89 32.69 -118.33
CA SER A 263 70.96 32.98 -117.19
C SER A 263 69.89 31.97 -116.70
N GLN A 264 69.39 31.88 -115.44
CA GLN A 264 69.66 32.32 -114.05
C GLN A 264 68.51 31.72 -113.17
N ILE A 265 68.82 30.98 -112.07
CA ILE A 265 68.42 31.18 -110.65
C ILE A 265 66.93 31.12 -110.09
N GLN A 266 66.75 30.44 -108.91
CA GLN A 266 65.82 30.59 -107.70
C GLN A 266 64.35 30.03 -107.70
N LYS A 267 63.61 29.70 -106.58
CA LYS A 267 63.74 29.38 -105.11
C LYS A 267 62.31 29.01 -104.49
N ALA A 268 62.23 28.10 -103.49
CA ALA A 268 61.42 28.06 -102.22
C ALA A 268 59.83 28.15 -102.20
N PRO A 269 59.09 28.10 -101.05
CA PRO A 269 58.92 27.07 -99.98
C PRO A 269 57.46 26.91 -99.36
N ASP A 270 57.32 26.08 -98.31
CA ASP A 270 56.53 26.19 -97.03
C ASP A 270 54.98 26.03 -96.93
N VAL A 271 54.50 25.21 -95.96
CA VAL A 271 53.14 25.24 -95.34
C VAL A 271 53.16 24.57 -93.93
N GLU A 272 53.26 25.36 -92.85
CA GLU A 272 53.23 24.89 -91.45
C GLU A 272 52.26 25.75 -90.60
N GLN A 273 50.95 25.70 -90.89
CA GLN A 273 49.94 26.56 -90.23
C GLN A 273 48.64 25.87 -89.80
N ALA A 274 48.53 24.54 -89.90
CA ALA A 274 47.31 23.80 -89.57
C ALA A 274 47.31 23.12 -88.18
N ILE A 275 48.46 23.05 -87.49
CA ILE A 275 48.62 22.25 -86.25
C ILE A 275 48.32 23.06 -84.97
N GLU A 276 48.42 24.40 -85.04
CA GLU A 276 48.32 25.28 -83.87
C GLU A 276 46.86 25.61 -83.47
N VAL A 277 45.91 25.51 -84.41
CA VAL A 277 44.50 25.85 -84.16
C VAL A 277 43.74 24.71 -83.47
N LEU A 278 44.10 23.45 -83.75
CA LEU A 278 43.45 22.27 -83.17
C LEU A 278 43.83 22.05 -81.71
N THR A 279 45.11 22.25 -81.36
CA THR A 279 45.66 22.10 -80.00
C THR A 279 45.13 23.16 -79.03
N ARG A 280 44.79 24.36 -79.51
CA ARG A 280 44.20 25.41 -78.69
C ARG A 280 42.73 25.12 -78.33
N SER A 281 41.97 24.52 -79.24
CA SER A 281 40.55 24.22 -79.00
C SER A 281 40.32 23.07 -78.00
N SER A 282 41.21 22.07 -77.96
CA SER A 282 41.08 20.94 -77.04
C SER A 282 41.39 21.34 -75.59
N LEU A 283 42.37 22.22 -75.40
CA LEU A 283 42.77 22.71 -74.08
C LEU A 283 41.69 23.61 -73.44
N GLU A 284 40.98 24.41 -74.23
CA GLU A 284 39.89 25.26 -73.72
C GLU A 284 38.68 24.44 -73.22
N VAL A 285 38.36 23.33 -73.90
CA VAL A 285 37.26 22.44 -73.48
C VAL A 285 37.62 21.67 -72.20
N GLU A 286 38.87 21.22 -72.07
CA GLU A 286 39.35 20.53 -70.89
C GLU A 286 39.41 21.45 -69.67
N LEU A 287 39.84 22.71 -69.86
CA LEU A 287 39.82 23.73 -68.82
C LEU A 287 38.39 23.97 -68.30
N ALA A 288 37.41 24.13 -69.20
CA ALA A 288 36.02 24.32 -68.83
C ALA A 288 35.40 23.10 -68.12
N ALA A 289 35.84 21.88 -68.44
CA ALA A 289 35.44 20.67 -67.72
C ALA A 289 36.01 20.65 -66.30
N LYS A 290 37.29 21.00 -66.14
CA LYS A 290 37.95 21.10 -64.82
C LYS A 290 37.38 22.20 -63.95
N GLU A 291 37.01 23.35 -64.52
CA GLU A 291 36.33 24.42 -63.78
C GLU A 291 34.95 23.99 -63.25
N ARG A 292 34.17 23.21 -64.02
CA ARG A 292 32.91 22.64 -63.54
C ARG A 292 33.13 21.61 -62.43
N GLU A 293 34.15 20.77 -62.55
CA GLU A 293 34.50 19.79 -61.53
C GLU A 293 34.91 20.46 -60.21
N ILE A 294 35.70 21.55 -60.29
CA ILE A 294 36.07 22.36 -59.13
C ILE A 294 34.82 22.99 -58.49
N ALA A 295 33.90 23.55 -59.28
CA ALA A 295 32.66 24.12 -58.75
C ALA A 295 31.82 23.07 -58.01
N GLN A 296 31.70 21.86 -58.56
CA GLN A 296 30.97 20.76 -57.93
C GLN A 296 31.62 20.30 -56.63
N LEU A 297 32.96 20.18 -56.59
CA LEU A 297 33.70 19.83 -55.39
C LEU A 297 33.56 20.88 -54.29
N VAL A 298 33.55 22.17 -54.65
CA VAL A 298 33.31 23.26 -53.69
C VAL A 298 31.91 23.18 -53.07
N GLU A 299 30.89 22.91 -53.88
CA GLU A 299 29.52 22.74 -53.39
C GLU A 299 29.39 21.52 -52.47
N ASP A 300 30.03 20.40 -52.83
CA ASP A 300 30.05 19.19 -52.01
C ASP A 300 30.76 19.40 -50.67
N VAL A 301 31.89 20.11 -50.67
CA VAL A 301 32.60 20.49 -49.43
C VAL A 301 31.72 21.38 -48.56
N GLN A 302 31.04 22.37 -49.13
CA GLN A 302 30.11 23.23 -48.38
C GLN A 302 28.94 22.44 -47.80
N ARG A 303 28.34 21.52 -48.57
CA ARG A 303 27.26 20.65 -48.11
C ARG A 303 27.72 19.73 -46.96
N LEU A 304 28.91 19.12 -47.10
CA LEU A 304 29.49 18.28 -46.05
C LEU A 304 29.80 19.08 -44.79
N GLN A 305 30.37 20.29 -44.93
CA GLN A 305 30.61 21.18 -43.80
C GLN A 305 29.31 21.55 -43.08
N ALA A 306 28.25 21.90 -43.81
CA ALA A 306 26.94 22.20 -43.22
C ALA A 306 26.35 21.00 -42.47
N SER A 307 26.44 19.80 -43.05
CA SER A 307 26.00 18.56 -42.40
C SER A 307 26.80 18.26 -41.13
N LEU A 308 28.11 18.50 -41.15
CA LEU A 308 28.99 18.25 -40.01
C LEU A 308 28.71 19.25 -38.87
N THR A 309 28.47 20.52 -39.19
CA THR A 309 28.04 21.54 -38.21
C THR A 309 26.70 21.16 -37.58
N LYS A 310 25.71 20.77 -38.38
CA LYS A 310 24.40 20.34 -37.87
C LYS A 310 24.51 19.10 -36.97
N LEU A 311 25.37 18.14 -37.33
CA LEU A 311 25.61 16.97 -36.50
C LEU A 311 26.29 17.34 -35.17
N ARG A 312 27.26 18.27 -35.19
CA ARG A 312 27.89 18.80 -33.98
C ARG A 312 26.88 19.50 -33.08
N GLU A 313 26.04 20.38 -33.61
CA GLU A 313 25.00 21.08 -32.83
C GLU A 313 23.97 20.11 -32.23
N ASN A 314 23.52 19.12 -33.01
CA ASN A 314 22.63 18.07 -32.51
C ASN A 314 23.29 17.25 -31.39
N SER A 315 24.56 16.86 -31.57
CA SER A 315 25.28 16.10 -30.54
C SER A 315 25.48 16.94 -29.26
N ALA A 316 25.83 18.22 -29.40
CA ALA A 316 26.04 19.13 -28.28
C ALA A 316 24.75 19.37 -27.50
N SER A 317 23.63 19.58 -28.20
CA SER A 317 22.32 19.72 -27.55
C SER A 317 21.86 18.44 -26.84
N GLN A 318 22.11 17.26 -27.44
CA GLN A 318 21.80 15.99 -26.79
C GLN A 318 22.68 15.74 -25.55
N ILE A 319 23.97 16.05 -25.61
CA ILE A 319 24.87 15.98 -24.45
C ILE A 319 24.36 16.91 -23.34
N SER A 320 24.03 18.16 -23.66
CA SER A 320 23.52 19.13 -22.67
C SER A 320 22.21 18.66 -22.02
N GLN A 321 21.29 18.07 -22.78
CA GLN A 321 20.05 17.49 -22.23
C GLN A 321 20.33 16.31 -21.30
N LEU A 322 21.24 15.41 -21.68
CA LEU A 322 21.61 14.27 -20.85
C LEU A 322 22.30 14.73 -19.56
N GLU A 323 23.21 15.70 -19.63
CA GLU A 323 23.86 16.30 -18.45
C GLU A 323 22.83 16.95 -17.52
N GLN A 324 21.86 17.69 -18.05
CA GLN A 324 20.78 18.29 -17.26
C GLN A 324 19.94 17.21 -16.57
N GLN A 325 19.54 16.15 -17.28
CA GLN A 325 18.81 15.03 -16.69
C GLN A 325 19.62 14.32 -15.59
N LEU A 326 20.92 14.11 -15.81
CA LEU A 326 21.81 13.46 -14.85
C LEU A 326 21.94 14.33 -13.59
N SER A 327 22.09 15.65 -13.75
CA SER A 327 22.12 16.58 -12.62
C SER A 327 20.81 16.59 -11.81
N ALA A 328 19.65 16.56 -12.49
CA ALA A 328 18.34 16.50 -11.85
C ALA A 328 18.12 15.17 -11.12
N LYS A 329 18.54 14.04 -11.71
CA LYS A 329 18.48 12.74 -11.05
C LYS A 329 19.38 12.70 -9.82
N ASN A 330 20.61 13.20 -9.93
CA ASN A 330 21.53 13.28 -8.79
C ASN A 330 21.00 14.17 -7.65
N SER A 331 20.34 15.29 -7.95
CA SER A 331 19.76 16.14 -6.90
C SER A 331 18.58 15.44 -6.20
N THR A 332 17.72 14.74 -6.94
CA THR A 332 16.63 13.95 -6.34
C THR A 332 17.16 12.80 -5.49
N LEU A 333 18.24 12.15 -5.93
CA LEU A 333 18.88 11.05 -5.21
C LEU A 333 19.44 11.55 -3.87
N LYS A 334 20.18 12.67 -3.88
CA LYS A 334 20.67 13.32 -2.65
C LYS A 334 19.54 13.69 -1.68
N GLN A 335 18.43 14.23 -2.18
CA GLN A 335 17.26 14.56 -1.34
C GLN A 335 16.63 13.32 -0.71
N LEU A 336 16.56 12.21 -1.45
CA LEU A 336 16.04 10.94 -0.92
C LEU A 336 17.00 10.32 0.10
N GLU A 337 18.31 10.39 -0.14
CA GLU A 337 19.34 9.96 0.83
C GLU A 337 19.29 10.77 2.12
N GLU A 338 19.16 12.10 2.03
CA GLU A 338 19.00 12.98 3.20
C GLU A 338 17.73 12.65 3.98
N LYS A 339 16.60 12.43 3.30
CA LYS A 339 15.36 12.00 3.95
C LYS A 339 15.50 10.65 4.63
N LEU A 340 16.13 9.68 3.98
CA LEU A 340 16.35 8.34 4.54
C LEU A 340 17.25 8.41 5.77
N LYS A 341 18.33 9.21 5.71
CA LYS A 341 19.23 9.44 6.85
C LYS A 341 18.53 10.18 7.99
N GLY A 342 17.67 11.14 7.68
CA GLY A 342 16.83 11.84 8.65
C GLY A 342 15.77 10.94 9.30
N GLN A 343 15.52 9.75 8.76
CA GLN A 343 14.60 8.74 9.30
C GLN A 343 15.35 7.54 9.91
N ALA A 344 16.66 7.67 10.15
CA ALA A 344 17.48 6.57 10.67
C ALA A 344 17.07 6.11 12.09
N ASP A 345 16.45 6.99 12.86
CA ASP A 345 15.93 6.77 14.21
C ASP A 345 14.53 6.15 14.24
N TYR A 346 13.89 5.95 13.09
CA TYR A 346 12.51 5.46 13.01
C TYR A 346 12.30 4.13 13.76
N GLU A 347 13.23 3.18 13.66
CA GLU A 347 13.13 1.89 14.36
C GLU A 347 13.34 2.02 15.88
N GLU A 348 14.11 3.01 16.33
CA GLU A 348 14.28 3.30 17.76
C GLU A 348 13.02 3.95 18.32
N VAL A 349 12.51 5.00 17.65
CA VAL A 349 11.24 5.66 18.00
C VAL A 349 10.08 4.68 17.98
N LYS A 350 10.01 3.77 17.00
CA LYS A 350 8.98 2.73 16.93
C LYS A 350 9.06 1.73 18.09
N LYS A 351 10.27 1.36 18.52
CA LYS A 351 10.46 0.50 19.70
C LYS A 351 10.05 1.23 20.98
N GLU A 352 10.49 2.47 21.18
CA GLU A 352 10.09 3.30 22.32
C GLU A 352 8.58 3.49 22.37
N LEU A 353 7.95 3.79 21.22
CA LEU A 353 6.50 3.93 21.12
C LEU A 353 5.78 2.62 21.44
N ASN A 354 6.29 1.48 20.99
CA ASN A 354 5.73 0.17 21.34
C ASN A 354 5.89 -0.15 22.84
N ILE A 355 7.02 0.21 23.44
CA ILE A 355 7.25 0.06 24.89
C ILE A 355 6.27 0.94 25.65
N LEU A 356 6.14 2.22 25.31
CA LEU A 356 5.18 3.15 25.91
C LEU A 356 3.74 2.65 25.74
N LYS A 357 3.39 2.17 24.53
CA LYS A 357 2.08 1.57 24.26
C LYS A 357 1.82 0.35 25.17
N SER A 358 2.82 -0.52 25.31
CA SER A 358 2.69 -1.69 26.17
C SER A 358 2.65 -1.35 27.66
N MET A 359 3.36 -0.31 28.11
CA MET A 359 3.38 0.12 29.50
C MET A 359 2.09 0.85 29.89
N GLU A 360 1.59 1.70 29.00
CA GLU A 360 0.48 2.59 29.29
C GLU A 360 -0.90 1.98 29.01
N PHE A 361 -0.95 0.98 28.13
CA PHE A 361 -2.15 0.22 27.76
C PHE A 361 -1.98 -1.29 28.01
N ALA A 362 -1.08 -1.68 28.93
CA ALA A 362 -1.04 -3.06 29.42
C ALA A 362 -2.41 -3.41 30.03
N PRO A 363 -2.97 -4.60 29.71
CA PRO A 363 -4.21 -5.04 30.32
C PRO A 363 -3.98 -5.27 31.81
N SER A 364 -4.71 -4.54 32.66
CA SER A 364 -4.88 -4.91 34.08
C SER A 364 -5.43 -6.34 34.12
N GLU A 365 -4.82 -7.21 34.93
CA GLU A 365 -4.95 -8.67 34.89
C GLU A 365 -6.33 -9.17 34.39
N GLY A 366 -6.37 -9.66 33.14
CA GLY A 366 -7.56 -10.36 32.62
C GLY A 366 -7.84 -10.28 31.12
N ALA A 367 -7.29 -9.32 30.36
CA ALA A 367 -7.56 -9.21 28.92
C ALA A 367 -6.40 -9.75 28.07
N GLY A 368 -6.70 -10.77 27.26
CA GLY A 368 -5.76 -11.48 26.41
C GLY A 368 -5.13 -10.62 25.31
N THR A 369 -4.16 -11.24 24.63
CA THR A 369 -3.20 -10.75 23.61
C THR A 369 -3.76 -9.98 22.40
N GLN A 370 -5.01 -9.53 22.38
CA GLN A 370 -5.65 -8.85 21.25
C GLN A 370 -5.55 -7.31 21.26
N ASP A 371 -5.29 -6.65 22.40
CA ASP A 371 -5.22 -5.17 22.45
C ASP A 371 -3.94 -4.58 21.79
N ALA A 372 -2.92 -5.41 21.55
CA ALA A 372 -1.70 -4.96 20.86
C ALA A 372 -1.97 -4.49 19.41
N ALA A 373 -3.04 -4.97 18.76
CA ALA A 373 -3.37 -4.72 17.37
C ALA A 373 -4.23 -3.45 17.12
N LYS A 374 -4.77 -2.81 18.17
CA LYS A 374 -5.56 -1.58 18.00
C LYS A 374 -4.67 -0.37 17.69
N PRO A 375 -5.11 0.57 16.82
CA PRO A 375 -4.41 1.83 16.59
C PRO A 375 -4.23 2.62 17.88
N LEU A 376 -3.11 3.34 18.03
CA LEU A 376 -2.80 4.11 19.24
C LEU A 376 -3.89 5.15 19.54
N GLU A 377 -4.48 5.75 18.50
CA GLU A 377 -5.60 6.70 18.63
C GLU A 377 -6.82 6.07 19.30
N VAL A 378 -7.11 4.80 19.00
CA VAL A 378 -8.25 4.07 19.59
C VAL A 378 -7.98 3.79 21.07
N LEU A 379 -6.78 3.34 21.41
CA LEU A 379 -6.39 3.06 22.80
C LEU A 379 -6.38 4.32 23.66
N LEU A 380 -5.89 5.44 23.11
CA LEU A 380 -5.92 6.75 23.78
C LEU A 380 -7.35 7.22 24.04
N LEU A 381 -8.26 7.06 23.08
CA LEU A 381 -9.67 7.42 23.24
C LEU A 381 -10.37 6.53 24.29
N GLU A 382 -10.13 5.22 24.28
CA GLU A 382 -10.67 4.28 25.27
C GLU A 382 -10.20 4.66 26.69
N LYS A 383 -8.90 4.95 26.86
CA LYS A 383 -8.34 5.39 28.14
C LYS A 383 -8.87 6.75 28.59
N ASN A 384 -9.00 7.71 27.69
CA ASN A 384 -9.55 9.04 28.02
C ASN A 384 -10.99 8.92 28.50
N ARG A 385 -11.80 8.09 27.83
CA ARG A 385 -13.18 7.81 28.24
C ARG A 385 -13.23 7.12 29.61
N SER A 386 -12.35 6.15 29.86
CA SER A 386 -12.24 5.50 31.17
C SER A 386 -11.91 6.53 32.28
N LEU A 387 -10.89 7.35 32.08
CA LEU A 387 -10.48 8.41 33.02
C LEU A 387 -11.56 9.48 33.24
N GLN A 388 -12.35 9.81 32.22
CA GLN A 388 -13.52 10.69 32.36
C GLN A 388 -14.60 10.06 33.23
N SER A 389 -14.87 8.76 33.07
CA SER A 389 -15.83 8.04 33.92
C SER A 389 -15.35 7.95 35.37
N GLU A 390 -14.06 7.69 35.59
CA GLU A 390 -13.46 7.63 36.92
C GLU A 390 -13.47 9.01 37.60
N ASN A 391 -13.14 10.08 36.87
CA ASN A 391 -13.29 11.45 37.38
C ASN A 391 -14.74 11.79 37.74
N ALA A 392 -15.70 11.35 36.94
CA ALA A 392 -17.11 11.57 37.23
C ALA A 392 -17.53 10.82 38.52
N ALA A 393 -17.12 9.57 38.66
CA ALA A 393 -17.36 8.77 39.86
C ALA A 393 -16.71 9.39 41.11
N LEU A 394 -15.45 9.82 41.01
CA LEU A 394 -14.75 10.51 42.09
C LEU A 394 -15.41 11.83 42.47
N ARG A 395 -15.90 12.62 41.51
CA ARG A 395 -16.65 13.86 41.81
C ARG A 395 -17.93 13.59 42.59
N ILE A 396 -18.67 12.53 42.22
CA ILE A 396 -19.88 12.11 42.94
C ILE A 396 -19.51 11.66 44.36
N SER A 397 -18.50 10.80 44.50
CA SER A 397 -18.07 10.33 45.81
C SER A 397 -17.56 11.46 46.71
N ASN A 398 -16.94 12.50 46.13
CA ASN A 398 -16.44 13.66 46.88
C ASN A 398 -17.56 14.64 47.26
N SER A 399 -18.63 14.74 46.45
CA SER A 399 -19.84 15.46 46.83
C SER A 399 -20.66 14.74 47.90
N ASP A 400 -20.57 13.41 47.98
CA ASP A 400 -21.22 12.62 49.04
C ASP A 400 -20.46 12.69 50.39
N LEU A 401 -19.19 13.10 50.36
CA LEU A 401 -18.31 13.25 51.52
C LEU A 401 -18.21 14.70 52.07
N SER A 402 -18.74 15.69 51.33
CA SER A 402 -18.85 17.11 51.76
C SER A 402 -20.25 17.41 52.24
#